data_AF-N9UPS6-F1
#
_entry.id   AF-N9UPS6-F1
#
_cell.length_a   1.000
_cell.length_b   1.000
_cell.length_c   1.000
_cell.angle_alpha   90.00
_cell.angle_beta   90.00
_cell.angle_gamma   90.00
#
_symmetry.space_group_name_H-M   'P 1'
#
loop_
_entity.id
_entity.type
_entity.pdbx_description
1 polymer ?
#
loop_
_entity_poly.entity_id
_entity_poly.type
_entity_poly.pdbx_seq_one_letter_code
_entity_poly.pdbx_strand_id
1 'polypeptide(L)'
;MKRGHLSEYFSGIAVKRLSAVETRPAASNQHEFNASAELKKLLGNDDQKDIPTKFLWIGHEQETVETEGFVTWYDARRRHPTRSEYRLYYPSNDVTAMMDEGDAFFLAKRKSDDCLVIITPSDSTMYNQLLWLFGIDVQSQFHFNYQKVGGNSDAELDFVSRFILEALEIDPEEPEGADLDRLIEPFGLSMPKARHLSELARNSLNLPNVPEEPDLALMAWMEREDQLFRRLERKIVAERLRAGFKTKNGEDVDGFISFSLSVQNRRKSRAGLALESHIEALLNAFEINYSRGAITENGNKPD
;
A
#
# COMPACT_ATOMS: atom_id res chain seq x y z
N MET A 1 -0.05 1.97 -8.06
CA MET A 1 -0.86 2.71 -7.06
C MET A 1 -0.75 4.20 -7.33
N LYS A 2 -1.85 4.95 -7.21
CA LYS A 2 -1.90 6.39 -7.52
C LYS A 2 -1.74 7.25 -6.27
N ARG A 3 -1.27 8.50 -6.43
CA ARG A 3 -1.19 9.47 -5.33
C ARG A 3 -2.58 9.65 -4.71
N GLY A 4 -2.66 9.66 -3.38
CA GLY A 4 -3.95 9.82 -2.70
C GLY A 4 -4.83 8.56 -2.68
N HIS A 5 -4.34 7.38 -3.10
CA HIS A 5 -5.13 6.15 -3.11
C HIS A 5 -5.76 5.80 -1.75
N LEU A 6 -5.07 6.10 -0.64
CA LEU A 6 -5.64 5.88 0.68
C LEU A 6 -6.74 6.88 1.03
N SER A 7 -6.70 8.09 0.47
CA SER A 7 -7.62 9.18 0.84
C SER A 7 -9.11 8.84 0.60
N GLU A 8 -9.41 7.93 -0.34
CA GLU A 8 -10.77 7.50 -0.67
C GLU A 8 -11.47 6.78 0.50
N TYR A 9 -10.69 6.17 1.41
CA TYR A 9 -11.18 5.39 2.55
C TYR A 9 -11.37 6.22 3.83
N PHE A 10 -10.88 7.46 3.85
CA PHE A 10 -10.90 8.33 5.03
C PHE A 10 -11.75 9.58 4.81
N SER A 11 -12.38 10.06 5.87
CA SER A 11 -13.09 11.35 5.90
C SER A 11 -12.13 12.53 6.11
N GLY A 12 -10.96 12.26 6.67
CA GLY A 12 -9.87 13.23 6.77
C GLY A 12 -8.64 12.67 7.46
N ILE A 13 -7.54 13.43 7.41
CA ILE A 13 -6.28 13.07 8.03
C ILE A 13 -5.63 14.29 8.68
N ALA A 14 -4.99 14.07 9.82
CA ALA A 14 -4.18 15.05 10.52
C ALA A 14 -2.78 14.46 10.75
N VAL A 15 -1.75 15.28 10.54
CA VAL A 15 -0.35 14.87 10.71
C VAL A 15 0.34 15.87 11.61
N LYS A 16 1.11 15.38 12.57
CA LYS A 16 1.96 16.20 13.44
C LYS A 16 3.24 15.45 13.80
N ARG A 17 4.17 16.15 14.44
CA ARG A 17 5.34 15.54 15.09
C ARG A 17 5.07 15.33 16.57
N LEU A 18 5.49 14.20 17.10
CA LEU A 18 5.40 13.91 18.52
C LEU A 18 6.44 14.71 19.30
N SER A 19 6.03 15.29 20.41
CA SER A 19 6.92 15.99 21.34
C SER A 19 7.38 15.07 22.47
N ALA A 20 8.47 15.43 23.16
CA ALA A 20 9.01 14.65 24.29
C ALA A 20 8.00 14.28 25.38
N VAL A 21 7.00 15.14 25.60
CA VAL A 21 5.96 14.94 26.63
C VAL A 21 4.88 13.94 26.21
N GLU A 22 4.81 13.62 24.92
CA GLU A 22 3.86 12.66 24.35
C GLU A 22 4.48 11.26 24.22
N THR A 23 5.81 11.14 24.27
CA THR A 23 6.52 9.87 23.97
C THR A 23 7.24 9.26 25.15
N ARG A 24 7.38 9.99 26.27
CA ARG A 24 8.07 9.49 27.47
C ARG A 24 7.11 9.24 28.63
N PRO A 25 6.73 7.97 28.88
CA PRO A 25 5.87 7.60 30.02
C PRO A 25 6.47 8.04 31.38
N ALA A 26 7.81 8.07 31.49
CA ALA A 26 8.51 8.45 32.71
C ALA A 26 8.51 9.98 32.98
N ALA A 27 8.25 10.81 31.96
CA ALA A 27 8.22 12.28 32.08
C ALA A 27 6.78 12.84 32.08
N SER A 28 5.80 12.06 31.60
CA SER A 28 4.40 12.45 31.51
C SER A 28 3.51 11.25 31.80
N ASN A 29 2.77 11.29 32.91
CA ASN A 29 1.71 10.32 33.21
C ASN A 29 0.47 10.50 32.31
N GLN A 30 0.55 11.37 31.30
CA GLN A 30 -0.58 11.74 30.47
C GLN A 30 -0.44 10.98 29.16
N HIS A 31 -1.16 9.88 29.11
CA HIS A 31 -1.49 9.05 27.95
C HIS A 31 -2.26 9.85 26.87
N GLU A 32 -1.71 10.99 26.45
CA GLU A 32 -2.43 12.04 25.73
C GLU A 32 -1.54 12.69 24.67
N PHE A 33 -2.03 12.72 23.43
CA PHE A 33 -1.47 13.60 22.40
C PHE A 33 -2.04 15.01 22.57
N ASN A 34 -1.15 15.99 22.48
CA ASN A 34 -1.50 17.40 22.45
C ASN A 34 -2.24 17.72 21.14
N ALA A 35 -3.39 18.39 21.25
CA ALA A 35 -4.14 18.84 20.09
C ALA A 35 -3.30 19.77 19.21
N SER A 36 -3.37 19.53 17.91
CA SER A 36 -2.92 20.46 16.88
C SER A 36 -4.14 21.11 16.20
N ALA A 37 -3.91 22.17 15.42
CA ALA A 37 -4.98 22.80 14.64
C ALA A 37 -5.62 21.81 13.65
N GLU A 38 -4.82 20.89 13.13
CA GLU A 38 -5.20 19.83 12.20
C GLU A 38 -6.08 18.78 12.90
N LEU A 39 -5.72 18.33 14.10
CA LEU A 39 -6.55 17.40 14.89
C LEU A 39 -7.90 18.00 15.24
N LYS A 40 -7.93 19.29 15.62
CA LYS A 40 -9.18 20.00 15.89
C LYS A 40 -10.04 20.19 14.64
N LYS A 41 -9.44 20.40 13.47
CA LYS A 41 -10.18 20.43 12.20
C LYS A 41 -10.77 19.06 11.84
N LEU A 42 -10.03 17.97 12.12
CA LEU A 42 -10.46 16.61 11.82
C LEU A 42 -11.56 16.10 12.74
N LEU A 43 -11.41 16.30 14.06
CA LEU A 43 -12.31 15.75 15.08
C LEU A 43 -13.37 16.77 15.53
N GLY A 44 -13.24 18.04 15.16
CA GLY A 44 -14.18 19.08 15.56
C GLY A 44 -14.08 19.46 17.03
N ASN A 45 -15.14 20.07 17.54
CA ASN A 45 -15.17 20.66 18.88
C ASN A 45 -15.85 19.80 19.95
N ASP A 46 -16.61 18.79 19.55
CA ASP A 46 -17.37 17.94 20.47
C ASP A 46 -16.48 16.85 21.08
N ASP A 47 -16.80 16.43 22.30
CA ASP A 47 -16.06 15.33 22.92
C ASP A 47 -16.50 14.02 22.25
N GLN A 48 -15.52 13.20 21.86
CA GLN A 48 -15.74 11.88 21.28
C GLN A 48 -14.96 10.87 22.11
N LYS A 49 -15.67 9.93 22.72
CA LYS A 49 -15.08 8.94 23.63
C LYS A 49 -14.99 7.58 22.96
N ASP A 50 -13.98 6.83 23.35
CA ASP A 50 -13.79 5.42 23.01
C ASP A 50 -13.92 5.15 21.49
N ILE A 51 -13.36 6.05 20.67
CA ILE A 51 -13.34 5.89 19.21
C ILE A 51 -12.50 4.65 18.90
N PRO A 52 -13.06 3.58 18.30
CA PRO A 52 -12.28 2.41 17.92
C PRO A 52 -11.12 2.82 17.04
N THR A 53 -9.92 2.37 17.38
CA THR A 53 -8.69 2.83 16.72
C THR A 53 -7.74 1.67 16.48
N LYS A 54 -7.30 1.51 15.24
CA LYS A 54 -6.15 0.66 14.94
C LYS A 54 -4.86 1.48 15.00
N PHE A 55 -3.85 0.97 15.68
CA PHE A 55 -2.54 1.59 15.83
C PHE A 55 -1.53 0.83 14.99
N LEU A 56 -0.72 1.56 14.23
CA LEU A 56 0.37 1.05 13.41
C LEU A 56 1.66 1.80 13.75
N TRP A 57 2.74 1.05 13.98
CA TRP A 57 4.09 1.57 13.95
C TRP A 57 4.80 1.02 12.71
N ILE A 58 5.49 1.89 11.97
CA ILE A 58 6.23 1.52 10.76
C ILE A 58 7.65 2.10 10.84
N GLY A 59 8.64 1.23 10.99
CA GLY A 59 10.06 1.57 11.09
C GLY A 59 10.78 1.76 9.76
N HIS A 60 12.11 1.93 9.82
CA HIS A 60 12.95 2.18 8.64
C HIS A 60 13.12 0.97 7.70
N GLU A 61 13.11 -0.25 8.21
CA GLU A 61 13.34 -1.49 7.43
C GLU A 61 12.04 -2.27 7.17
N GLN A 62 10.90 -1.58 7.00
CA GLN A 62 9.58 -2.21 6.88
C GLN A 62 9.19 -3.07 8.09
N GLU A 63 9.82 -2.85 9.25
CA GLU A 63 9.38 -3.41 10.51
C GLU A 63 8.04 -2.77 10.88
N THR A 64 7.02 -3.62 11.10
CA THR A 64 5.66 -3.18 11.38
C THR A 64 5.12 -3.81 12.64
N VAL A 65 4.49 -3.00 13.48
CA VAL A 65 3.72 -3.47 14.64
C VAL A 65 2.31 -2.93 14.52
N GLU A 66 1.32 -3.80 14.75
CA GLU A 66 -0.09 -3.43 14.76
C GLU A 66 -0.76 -3.82 16.08
N THR A 67 -1.71 -3.00 16.52
CA THR A 67 -2.55 -3.31 17.70
C THR A 67 -3.87 -2.56 17.61
N GLU A 68 -4.94 -3.16 18.13
CA GLU A 68 -6.23 -2.52 18.29
C GLU A 68 -6.34 -1.81 19.65
N GLY A 69 -7.09 -0.70 19.67
CA GLY A 69 -7.37 0.05 20.88
C GLY A 69 -8.44 1.10 20.63
N PHE A 70 -8.35 2.20 21.36
CA PHE A 70 -9.26 3.33 21.20
C PHE A 70 -8.55 4.65 21.49
N VAL A 71 -9.15 5.74 21.02
CA VAL A 71 -8.77 7.11 21.41
C VAL A 71 -9.98 7.88 21.93
N THR A 72 -9.73 8.87 22.79
CA THR A 72 -10.77 9.79 23.27
C THR A 72 -10.34 11.22 23.03
N TRP A 73 -11.11 11.95 22.23
CA TRP A 73 -10.95 13.37 21.96
C TRP A 73 -11.81 14.18 22.93
N TYR A 74 -11.20 15.09 23.68
CA TYR A 74 -11.94 15.87 24.65
C TYR A 74 -11.29 17.22 24.95
N ASP A 75 -12.09 18.18 25.43
CA ASP A 75 -11.58 19.43 25.98
C ASP A 75 -11.34 19.29 27.50
N ALA A 76 -10.07 19.18 27.89
CA ALA A 76 -9.65 19.08 29.29
C ALA A 76 -10.03 20.30 30.14
N ARG A 77 -10.38 21.42 29.50
CA ARG A 77 -10.83 22.67 30.15
C ARG A 77 -12.28 23.03 29.80
N ARG A 78 -13.13 22.07 29.43
CA ARG A 78 -14.54 22.33 29.06
C ARG A 78 -15.35 23.16 30.07
N ARG A 79 -15.02 23.07 31.37
CA ARG A 79 -15.68 23.85 32.44
C ARG A 79 -15.08 25.25 32.64
N HIS A 80 -14.01 25.60 31.94
CA HIS A 80 -13.36 26.90 32.06
C HIS A 80 -14.08 27.93 31.17
N PRO A 81 -14.37 29.15 31.66
CA PRO A 81 -15.22 30.11 30.94
C PRO A 81 -14.72 30.54 29.56
N THR A 82 -13.39 30.57 29.36
CA THR A 82 -12.76 31.17 28.17
C THR A 82 -11.61 30.36 27.56
N ARG A 83 -11.18 29.27 28.20
CA ARG A 83 -9.99 28.51 27.77
C ARG A 83 -10.41 27.11 27.40
N SER A 84 -10.08 26.69 26.18
CA SER A 84 -10.19 25.30 25.73
C SER A 84 -8.79 24.69 25.64
N GLU A 85 -8.64 23.45 26.07
CA GLU A 85 -7.42 22.67 25.90
C GLU A 85 -7.78 21.26 25.45
N TYR A 86 -7.78 21.05 24.14
CA TYR A 86 -8.12 19.77 23.56
C TYR A 86 -6.98 18.77 23.71
N ARG A 87 -7.32 17.51 23.96
CA ARG A 87 -6.39 16.40 24.11
C ARG A 87 -6.95 15.14 23.50
N LEU A 88 -6.07 14.31 22.97
CA LEU A 88 -6.40 13.00 22.41
C LEU A 88 -5.80 11.92 23.30
N TYR A 89 -6.62 11.35 24.17
CA TYR A 89 -6.22 10.27 25.07
C TYR A 89 -6.09 8.93 24.33
N TYR A 90 -5.13 8.09 24.74
CA TYR A 90 -4.93 6.73 24.22
C TYR A 90 -4.43 5.77 25.33
N PRO A 91 -4.89 4.51 25.40
CA PRO A 91 -4.29 3.53 26.32
C PRO A 91 -2.88 3.11 25.90
N SER A 92 -2.06 2.67 26.86
CA SER A 92 -0.80 1.96 26.54
C SER A 92 -1.04 0.72 25.70
N ASN A 93 -0.26 0.57 24.64
CA ASN A 93 -0.20 -0.59 23.76
C ASN A 93 1.20 -0.73 23.13
N ASP A 94 1.42 -1.81 22.39
CA ASP A 94 2.71 -2.15 21.78
C ASP A 94 3.23 -1.04 20.85
N VAL A 95 2.34 -0.37 20.11
CA VAL A 95 2.70 0.76 19.24
C VAL A 95 3.07 2.00 20.05
N THR A 96 2.35 2.31 21.12
CA THR A 96 2.62 3.47 21.99
C THR A 96 3.92 3.35 22.76
N ALA A 97 4.39 2.12 23.00
CA ALA A 97 5.68 1.86 23.62
C ALA A 97 6.87 2.09 22.67
N MET A 98 6.60 2.13 21.36
CA MET A 98 7.62 2.27 20.30
C MET A 98 7.76 3.72 19.80
N MET A 99 6.96 4.66 20.31
CA MET A 99 7.00 6.06 19.91
C MET A 99 8.25 6.77 20.46
N ASP A 100 8.90 7.58 19.63
CA ASP A 100 9.97 8.47 20.08
C ASP A 100 9.72 9.94 19.70
N GLU A 101 10.37 10.84 20.43
CA GLU A 101 10.33 12.26 20.17
C GLU A 101 10.77 12.56 18.74
N GLY A 102 9.94 13.33 18.02
CA GLY A 102 10.22 13.69 16.63
C GLY A 102 9.61 12.73 15.60
N ASP A 103 9.04 11.59 16.01
CA ASP A 103 8.28 10.72 15.11
C ASP A 103 7.10 11.48 14.48
N ALA A 104 6.77 11.10 13.25
CA ALA A 104 5.58 11.56 12.57
C ALA A 104 4.38 10.73 13.05
N PHE A 105 3.36 11.44 13.52
CA PHE A 105 2.07 10.89 13.93
C PHE A 105 1.02 11.27 12.89
N PHE A 106 0.33 10.26 12.38
CA PHE A 106 -0.83 10.40 11.50
C PHE A 106 -2.07 9.91 12.24
N LEU A 107 -3.12 10.73 12.25
CA LEU A 107 -4.46 10.30 12.62
C LEU A 107 -5.36 10.41 11.39
N ALA A 108 -5.81 9.28 10.87
CA ALA A 108 -6.77 9.21 9.78
C ALA A 108 -8.12 8.76 10.33
N LYS A 109 -9.17 9.55 10.09
CA LYS A 109 -10.54 9.20 10.49
C LYS A 109 -11.25 8.56 9.31
N ARG A 110 -11.81 7.37 9.48
CA ARG A 110 -12.55 6.66 8.41
C ARG A 110 -13.94 7.25 8.22
N LYS A 111 -14.59 6.87 7.13
CA LYS A 111 -16.00 7.21 6.86
C LYS A 111 -16.98 6.51 7.83
N SER A 112 -16.54 5.40 8.42
CA SER A 112 -17.23 4.65 9.49
C SER A 112 -17.02 5.24 10.90
N ASP A 113 -16.38 6.41 11.01
CA ASP A 113 -16.04 7.13 12.24
C ASP A 113 -14.96 6.49 13.14
N ASP A 114 -14.48 5.28 12.85
CA ASP A 114 -13.29 4.71 13.48
C ASP A 114 -11.99 5.37 12.98
N CYS A 115 -10.90 5.17 13.72
CA CYS A 115 -9.62 5.84 13.48
C CYS A 115 -8.49 4.87 13.15
N LEU A 116 -7.52 5.38 12.38
CA LEU A 116 -6.22 4.79 12.19
C LEU A 116 -5.16 5.74 12.71
N VAL A 117 -4.33 5.27 13.63
CA VAL A 117 -3.12 5.95 14.09
C VAL A 117 -1.92 5.28 13.43
N ILE A 118 -1.09 6.05 12.72
CA ILE A 118 0.17 5.57 12.15
C ILE A 118 1.32 6.40 12.72
N ILE A 119 2.39 5.72 13.11
CA ILE A 119 3.58 6.33 13.68
C ILE A 119 4.79 5.82 12.92
N THR A 120 5.64 6.75 12.51
CA THR A 120 6.85 6.42 11.77
C THR A 120 7.94 7.45 12.04
N PRO A 121 9.22 7.06 12.03
CA PRO A 121 10.32 8.02 12.10
C PRO A 121 10.20 9.05 10.99
N SER A 122 10.30 10.33 11.36
CA SER A 122 10.00 11.44 10.45
C SER A 122 11.09 11.75 9.42
N ASP A 123 12.27 11.16 9.58
CA ASP A 123 13.40 11.18 8.67
C ASP A 123 13.44 9.93 7.76
N SER A 124 12.46 9.03 7.89
CA SER A 124 12.34 7.83 7.06
C SER A 124 11.80 8.12 5.64
N THR A 125 12.07 7.19 4.72
CA THR A 125 11.40 7.15 3.41
C THR A 125 9.88 6.92 3.57
N MET A 126 9.51 6.15 4.60
CA MET A 126 8.13 5.83 4.96
C MET A 126 7.28 7.07 5.20
N TYR A 127 7.81 8.05 5.94
CA TYR A 127 7.12 9.32 6.18
C TYR A 127 6.70 10.01 4.87
N ASN A 128 7.62 10.12 3.92
CA ASN A 128 7.35 10.75 2.62
C ASN A 128 6.36 9.93 1.78
N GLN A 129 6.45 8.59 1.84
CA GLN A 129 5.54 7.68 1.15
C GLN A 129 4.11 7.80 1.70
N LEU A 130 3.92 7.84 3.02
CA LEU A 130 2.62 8.04 3.65
C LEU A 130 2.00 9.39 3.25
N LEU A 131 2.78 10.47 3.28
CA LEU A 131 2.31 11.77 2.80
C LEU A 131 1.82 11.71 1.35
N TRP A 132 2.54 11.00 0.47
CA TRP A 132 2.14 10.81 -0.92
C TRP A 132 0.87 9.95 -1.06
N LEU A 133 0.77 8.84 -0.31
CA LEU A 133 -0.39 7.93 -0.33
C LEU A 133 -1.67 8.57 0.20
N PHE A 134 -1.54 9.47 1.18
CA PHE A 134 -2.66 10.27 1.69
C PHE A 134 -2.92 11.54 0.86
N GLY A 135 -2.08 11.85 -0.13
CA GLY A 135 -2.25 13.02 -0.99
C GLY A 135 -2.00 14.36 -0.27
N ILE A 136 -1.18 14.37 0.78
CA ILE A 136 -0.89 15.58 1.56
C ILE A 136 0.20 16.39 0.85
N ASP A 137 -0.10 17.66 0.55
CA ASP A 137 0.87 18.59 -0.05
C ASP A 137 1.77 19.23 1.04
N VAL A 138 3.04 18.86 1.06
CA VAL A 138 4.06 19.39 1.99
C VAL A 138 4.62 20.71 1.45
N GLN A 139 3.77 21.71 1.18
CA GLN A 139 4.24 22.95 0.54
C GLN A 139 4.87 23.98 1.48
N SER A 140 5.24 23.67 2.72
CA SER A 140 5.68 24.74 3.66
C SER A 140 7.00 24.56 4.39
N GLN A 141 7.55 23.35 4.56
CA GLN A 141 8.81 23.22 5.30
C GLN A 141 9.65 22.03 4.80
N PHE A 142 10.68 22.38 4.02
CA PHE A 142 11.95 21.68 3.83
C PHE A 142 12.14 20.59 2.76
N HIS A 143 13.08 20.97 1.88
CA HIS A 143 14.14 20.22 1.20
C HIS A 143 13.77 19.16 0.15
N PHE A 144 14.13 19.50 -1.10
CA PHE A 144 14.39 18.55 -2.18
C PHE A 144 15.32 17.44 -1.68
N ASN A 145 14.74 16.31 -1.27
CA ASN A 145 15.49 15.10 -1.04
C ASN A 145 15.76 14.45 -2.39
N TYR A 146 17.04 14.38 -2.75
CA TYR A 146 17.51 13.55 -3.85
C TYR A 146 17.19 12.09 -3.52
N GLN A 147 16.13 11.56 -4.14
CA GLN A 147 15.83 10.13 -4.12
C GLN A 147 16.48 9.52 -5.35
N LYS A 148 17.42 8.60 -5.12
CA LYS A 148 18.09 7.86 -6.21
C LYS A 148 17.01 7.08 -6.95
N VAL A 149 16.75 7.43 -8.21
CA VAL A 149 15.84 6.68 -9.09
C VAL A 149 16.47 5.31 -9.32
N GLY A 150 16.06 4.34 -8.50
CA GLY A 150 16.60 2.99 -8.48
C GLY A 150 15.55 2.02 -7.96
N GLY A 151 14.69 1.55 -8.86
CA GLY A 151 14.06 0.22 -8.88
C GLY A 151 13.08 -0.21 -7.78
N ASN A 152 13.04 0.40 -6.59
CA ASN A 152 12.30 -0.15 -5.44
C ASN A 152 11.21 0.76 -4.83
N SER A 153 11.10 2.02 -5.25
CA SER A 153 10.13 2.97 -4.69
C SER A 153 8.68 2.51 -4.87
N ASP A 154 8.39 1.92 -6.04
CA ASP A 154 7.03 1.49 -6.38
C ASP A 154 6.63 0.24 -5.58
N ALA A 155 7.57 -0.68 -5.33
CA ALA A 155 7.35 -1.87 -4.53
C ALA A 155 7.16 -1.53 -3.03
N GLU A 156 7.90 -0.55 -2.51
CA GLU A 156 7.72 -0.04 -1.16
C GLU A 156 6.38 0.67 -0.99
N LEU A 157 5.99 1.56 -1.91
CA LEU A 157 4.68 2.23 -1.90
C LEU A 157 3.52 1.22 -1.94
N ASP A 158 3.67 0.18 -2.77
CA ASP A 158 2.71 -0.91 -2.89
C ASP A 158 2.62 -1.75 -1.60
N PHE A 159 3.75 -2.02 -0.93
CA PHE A 159 3.78 -2.68 0.37
C PHE A 159 3.04 -1.86 1.44
N VAL A 160 3.38 -0.58 1.61
CA VAL A 160 2.82 0.29 2.66
C VAL A 160 1.31 0.42 2.52
N SER A 161 0.85 0.63 1.29
CA SER A 161 -0.57 0.75 1.01
C SER A 161 -1.32 -0.54 1.29
N ARG A 162 -0.77 -1.70 0.87
CA ARG A 162 -1.39 -2.99 1.18
C ARG A 162 -1.40 -3.28 2.66
N PHE A 163 -0.31 -3.01 3.35
CA PHE A 163 -0.21 -3.20 4.79
C PHE A 163 -1.27 -2.38 5.52
N ILE A 164 -1.47 -1.11 5.16
CA ILE A 164 -2.52 -0.27 5.75
C ILE A 164 -3.92 -0.79 5.43
N LEU A 165 -4.17 -1.22 4.19
CA LEU A 165 -5.48 -1.75 3.78
C LEU A 165 -5.80 -3.08 4.49
N GLU A 166 -4.82 -3.98 4.56
CA GLU A 166 -4.91 -5.25 5.29
C GLU A 166 -5.13 -5.02 6.79
N ALA A 167 -4.38 -4.10 7.39
CA ALA A 167 -4.60 -3.70 8.77
C ALA A 167 -6.04 -3.21 9.00
N LEU A 168 -6.59 -2.43 8.07
CA LEU A 168 -7.97 -1.95 8.20
C LEU A 168 -9.05 -2.98 7.84
N GLU A 169 -8.66 -4.22 7.53
CA GLU A 169 -9.53 -5.25 6.97
C GLU A 169 -10.32 -4.75 5.74
N ILE A 170 -9.75 -3.76 5.06
CA ILE A 170 -10.27 -3.24 3.80
C ILE A 170 -9.66 -4.14 2.74
N ASP A 171 -10.43 -5.10 2.25
CA ASP A 171 -10.11 -5.65 0.94
C ASP A 171 -10.26 -4.48 -0.03
N PRO A 172 -9.20 -4.07 -0.75
CA PRO A 172 -9.36 -3.05 -1.77
C PRO A 172 -10.38 -3.59 -2.78
N GLU A 173 -11.63 -3.14 -2.64
CA GLU A 173 -12.54 -3.07 -3.78
C GLU A 173 -11.89 -2.08 -4.73
N GLU A 174 -10.98 -2.60 -5.57
CA GLU A 174 -10.67 -1.92 -6.81
C GLU A 174 -12.04 -1.69 -7.48
N PRO A 175 -12.45 -0.45 -7.77
CA PRO A 175 -13.75 -0.19 -8.39
C PRO A 175 -13.91 -0.88 -9.76
N GLU A 176 -12.80 -1.37 -10.34
CA GLU A 176 -12.77 -2.22 -11.53
C GLU A 176 -12.80 -3.73 -11.23
N GLY A 177 -12.91 -4.15 -9.97
CA GLY A 177 -12.75 -5.53 -9.53
C GLY A 177 -13.70 -6.49 -10.23
N ALA A 178 -14.96 -6.11 -10.41
CA ALA A 178 -15.93 -6.92 -11.15
C ALA A 178 -15.58 -7.03 -12.66
N ASP A 179 -15.00 -5.98 -13.25
CA ASP A 179 -14.56 -5.99 -14.65
C ASP A 179 -13.29 -6.82 -14.84
N LEU A 180 -12.30 -6.64 -13.95
CA LEU A 180 -11.09 -7.45 -13.91
C LEU A 180 -11.40 -8.93 -13.65
N ASP A 181 -12.31 -9.23 -12.73
CA ASP A 181 -12.76 -10.60 -12.43
C ASP A 181 -13.43 -11.24 -13.64
N ARG A 182 -14.22 -10.48 -14.41
CA ARG A 182 -14.81 -10.92 -15.68
C ARG A 182 -13.73 -11.18 -16.74
N LEU A 183 -12.71 -10.33 -16.84
CA LEU A 183 -11.62 -10.48 -17.80
C LEU A 183 -10.79 -11.75 -17.53
N ILE A 184 -10.60 -12.13 -16.27
CA ILE A 184 -9.83 -13.33 -15.91
C ILE A 184 -10.67 -14.61 -15.78
N GLU A 185 -12.01 -14.50 -15.79
CA GLU A 185 -12.94 -15.64 -15.68
C GLU A 185 -12.61 -16.79 -16.65
N PRO A 186 -12.28 -16.55 -17.94
CA PRO A 186 -11.97 -17.61 -18.89
C PRO A 186 -10.75 -18.47 -18.52
N PHE A 187 -9.84 -17.96 -17.66
CA PHE A 187 -8.67 -18.72 -17.20
C PHE A 187 -8.98 -19.65 -16.02
N GLY A 188 -10.14 -19.48 -15.36
CA GLY A 188 -10.58 -20.33 -14.26
C GLY A 188 -9.57 -20.37 -13.10
N LEU A 189 -8.97 -21.54 -12.88
CA LEU A 189 -7.95 -21.82 -11.86
C LEU A 189 -6.57 -22.10 -12.46
N SER A 190 -6.34 -21.66 -13.70
CA SER A 190 -5.09 -21.85 -14.42
C SER A 190 -4.44 -20.51 -14.71
N MET A 191 -3.13 -20.42 -14.54
CA MET A 191 -2.39 -19.21 -14.90
C MET A 191 -2.04 -19.24 -16.40
N PRO A 192 -2.43 -18.23 -17.18
CA PRO A 192 -2.08 -18.15 -18.60
C PRO A 192 -0.59 -17.85 -18.80
N LYS A 193 -0.12 -18.13 -20.02
CA LYS A 193 1.19 -17.69 -20.50
C LYS A 193 1.30 -16.16 -20.38
N ALA A 194 2.53 -15.67 -20.15
CA ALA A 194 2.81 -14.23 -20.00
C ALA A 194 2.15 -13.39 -21.10
N ARG A 195 2.50 -13.71 -22.35
CA ARG A 195 2.00 -13.06 -23.56
C ARG A 195 0.48 -12.92 -23.62
N HIS A 196 -0.28 -13.95 -23.24
CA HIS A 196 -1.75 -13.91 -23.31
C HIS A 196 -2.36 -12.94 -22.30
N LEU A 197 -1.78 -12.83 -21.09
CA LEU A 197 -2.27 -11.84 -20.12
C LEU A 197 -1.83 -10.43 -20.52
N SER A 198 -0.62 -10.27 -21.07
CA SER A 198 -0.17 -8.97 -21.60
C SER A 198 -1.07 -8.50 -22.74
N GLU A 199 -1.50 -9.40 -23.63
CA GLU A 199 -2.49 -9.13 -24.67
C GLU A 199 -3.85 -8.75 -24.07
N LEU A 200 -4.33 -9.49 -23.06
CA LEU A 200 -5.58 -9.15 -22.37
C LEU A 200 -5.52 -7.78 -21.70
N ALA A 201 -4.41 -7.46 -21.00
CA ALA A 201 -4.20 -6.18 -20.35
C ALA A 201 -4.27 -5.03 -21.37
N ARG A 202 -3.56 -5.16 -22.49
CA ARG A 202 -3.62 -4.18 -23.58
C ARG A 202 -5.04 -4.00 -24.12
N ASN A 203 -5.74 -5.10 -24.42
CA ASN A 203 -7.07 -5.05 -25.00
C ASN A 203 -8.15 -4.54 -24.03
N SER A 204 -7.94 -4.68 -22.72
CA SER A 204 -8.85 -4.16 -21.69
C SER A 204 -8.74 -2.65 -21.47
N LEU A 205 -7.65 -2.04 -21.95
CA LEU A 205 -7.48 -0.60 -21.94
C LEU A 205 -7.91 -0.09 -23.32
N ASN A 206 -8.90 0.79 -23.36
CA ASN A 206 -9.42 1.37 -24.61
C ASN A 206 -8.45 2.42 -25.19
N LEU A 207 -7.21 2.01 -25.40
CA LEU A 207 -6.12 2.82 -25.93
C LEU A 207 -6.03 2.64 -27.46
N PRO A 208 -5.59 3.66 -28.20
CA PRO A 208 -5.35 3.53 -29.63
C PRO A 208 -4.22 2.53 -29.92
N ASN A 209 -4.29 1.86 -31.07
CA ASN A 209 -3.30 0.88 -31.50
C ASN A 209 -1.88 1.48 -31.60
N VAL A 210 -1.78 2.74 -32.01
CA VAL A 210 -0.55 3.52 -32.00
C VAL A 210 -0.73 4.64 -30.97
N PRO A 211 -0.14 4.52 -29.77
CA PRO A 211 -0.29 5.52 -28.73
C PRO A 211 0.48 6.80 -29.07
N GLU A 212 -0.13 7.97 -28.86
CA GLU A 212 0.55 9.26 -29.00
C GLU A 212 1.67 9.42 -27.95
N GLU A 213 1.47 8.84 -26.77
CA GLU A 213 2.42 8.83 -25.65
C GLU A 213 2.80 7.38 -25.29
N PRO A 214 3.83 6.80 -25.94
CA PRO A 214 4.18 5.39 -25.77
C PRO A 214 4.64 5.03 -24.36
N ASP A 215 5.33 5.93 -23.67
CA ASP A 215 5.77 5.76 -22.29
C ASP A 215 4.56 5.63 -21.34
N LEU A 216 3.56 6.50 -21.48
CA LEU A 216 2.33 6.41 -20.68
C LEU A 216 1.54 5.16 -21.00
N ALA A 217 1.46 4.77 -22.28
CA ALA A 217 0.79 3.54 -22.69
C ALA A 217 1.47 2.30 -22.09
N LEU A 218 2.80 2.25 -22.10
CA LEU A 218 3.58 1.17 -21.49
C LEU A 218 3.30 1.05 -19.99
N MET A 219 3.32 2.18 -19.27
CA MET A 219 3.05 2.21 -17.84
C MET A 219 1.61 1.75 -17.53
N ALA A 220 0.63 2.21 -18.30
CA ALA A 220 -0.77 1.80 -18.15
C ALA A 220 -0.95 0.29 -18.41
N TRP A 221 -0.30 -0.25 -19.44
CA TRP A 221 -0.35 -1.67 -19.74
C TRP A 221 0.29 -2.54 -18.64
N MET A 222 1.44 -2.12 -18.11
CA MET A 222 2.11 -2.79 -17.00
C MET A 222 1.25 -2.79 -15.74
N GLU A 223 0.63 -1.65 -15.40
CA GLU A 223 -0.27 -1.55 -14.25
C GLU A 223 -1.50 -2.46 -14.41
N ARG A 224 -2.12 -2.47 -15.60
CA ARG A 224 -3.28 -3.32 -15.88
C ARG A 224 -2.94 -4.81 -15.86
N GLU A 225 -1.78 -5.22 -16.37
CA GLU A 225 -1.38 -6.63 -16.28
C GLU A 225 -1.13 -7.05 -14.82
N ASP A 226 -0.49 -6.20 -14.00
CA ASP A 226 -0.24 -6.49 -12.59
C ASP A 226 -1.55 -6.71 -11.82
N GLN A 227 -2.56 -5.86 -12.05
CA GLN A 227 -3.90 -6.02 -11.50
C GLN A 227 -4.53 -7.38 -11.86
N LEU A 228 -4.56 -7.71 -13.17
CA LEU A 228 -5.10 -8.98 -13.66
C LEU A 228 -4.35 -10.19 -13.09
N PHE A 229 -3.02 -10.11 -13.04
CA PHE A 229 -2.15 -11.17 -12.52
C PHE A 229 -2.42 -11.45 -11.05
N ARG A 230 -2.46 -10.40 -10.21
CA ARG A 230 -2.67 -10.54 -8.76
C ARG A 230 -4.04 -11.10 -8.43
N ARG A 231 -5.09 -10.67 -9.13
CA ARG A 231 -6.44 -11.23 -8.92
C ARG A 231 -6.50 -12.71 -9.27
N LEU A 232 -5.97 -13.08 -10.43
CA LEU A 232 -5.93 -14.49 -10.84
C LEU A 232 -5.04 -15.32 -9.91
N GLU A 233 -3.89 -14.79 -9.49
CA GLU A 233 -3.01 -15.46 -8.53
C GLU A 233 -3.72 -15.69 -7.19
N ARG A 234 -4.38 -14.67 -6.64
CA ARG A 234 -5.15 -14.77 -5.39
C ARG A 234 -6.21 -15.86 -5.49
N LYS A 235 -6.97 -15.90 -6.60
CA LYS A 235 -8.00 -16.93 -6.84
C LYS A 235 -7.41 -18.34 -6.86
N ILE A 236 -6.31 -18.55 -7.60
CA ILE A 236 -5.63 -19.85 -7.72
C ILE A 236 -5.04 -20.29 -6.37
N VAL A 237 -4.37 -19.37 -5.66
CA VAL A 237 -3.74 -19.65 -4.37
C VAL A 237 -4.79 -19.97 -3.30
N ALA A 238 -5.85 -19.16 -3.21
CA ALA A 238 -6.94 -19.39 -2.25
C ALA A 238 -7.58 -20.78 -2.45
N GLU A 239 -7.84 -21.17 -3.70
CA GLU A 239 -8.42 -22.47 -3.99
C GLU A 239 -7.47 -23.62 -3.64
N ARG A 240 -6.16 -23.48 -3.92
CA ARG A 240 -5.17 -24.48 -3.53
C ARG A 240 -5.04 -24.61 -2.01
N LEU A 241 -5.07 -23.49 -1.29
CA LEU A 241 -5.05 -23.48 0.18
C LEU A 241 -6.29 -24.17 0.77
N ARG A 242 -7.47 -23.94 0.21
CA ARG A 242 -8.72 -24.63 0.61
C ARG A 242 -8.67 -26.13 0.36
N ALA A 243 -8.12 -26.56 -0.78
CA ALA A 243 -7.91 -27.97 -1.06
C ALA A 243 -6.94 -28.64 -0.08
N GLY A 244 -6.05 -27.84 0.55
CA GLY A 244 -5.11 -28.28 1.57
C GLY A 244 -3.93 -29.07 1.02
N PHE A 245 -2.97 -29.34 1.91
CA PHE A 245 -1.75 -30.09 1.63
C PHE A 245 -1.74 -31.37 2.47
N LYS A 246 -2.40 -32.42 1.95
CA LYS A 246 -2.50 -33.73 2.62
C LYS A 246 -2.16 -34.85 1.65
N THR A 247 -1.36 -35.81 2.12
CA THR A 247 -1.13 -37.09 1.46
C THR A 247 -1.93 -38.19 2.16
N LYS A 248 -1.93 -39.41 1.60
CA LYS A 248 -2.56 -40.59 2.25
C LYS A 248 -1.95 -40.92 3.63
N ASN A 249 -0.74 -40.44 3.92
CA ASN A 249 0.03 -40.80 5.12
C ASN A 249 0.26 -39.62 6.08
N GLY A 250 -0.35 -38.45 5.85
CA GLY A 250 -0.17 -37.28 6.70
C GLY A 250 -0.14 -35.97 5.92
N GLU A 251 0.57 -34.97 6.46
CA GLU A 251 0.70 -33.64 5.85
C GLU A 251 1.65 -33.68 4.63
N ASP A 252 1.28 -32.98 3.56
CA ASP A 252 2.08 -32.86 2.34
C ASP A 252 3.00 -31.63 2.40
N VAL A 253 4.02 -31.69 3.26
CA VAL A 253 4.96 -30.57 3.48
C VAL A 253 5.72 -30.24 2.19
N ASP A 254 6.19 -31.25 1.47
CA ASP A 254 6.93 -31.06 0.21
C ASP A 254 6.04 -30.46 -0.89
N GLY A 255 4.78 -30.86 -0.96
CA GLY A 255 3.80 -30.26 -1.86
C GLY A 255 3.51 -28.80 -1.54
N PHE A 256 3.48 -28.43 -0.26
CA PHE A 256 3.36 -27.02 0.17
C PHE A 256 4.59 -26.20 -0.24
N ILE A 257 5.80 -26.69 0.05
CA ILE A 257 7.05 -26.00 -0.29
C ILE A 257 7.16 -25.82 -1.81
N SER A 258 6.89 -26.88 -2.58
CA SER A 258 6.95 -26.84 -4.05
C SER A 258 5.95 -25.86 -4.65
N PHE A 259 4.74 -25.82 -4.09
CA PHE A 259 3.72 -24.85 -4.49
C PHE A 259 4.15 -23.41 -4.18
N SER A 260 4.63 -23.15 -2.97
CA SER A 260 5.12 -21.83 -2.55
C SER A 260 6.25 -21.32 -3.45
N LEU A 261 7.23 -22.19 -3.75
CA LEU A 261 8.31 -21.88 -4.69
C LEU A 261 7.79 -21.58 -6.10
N SER A 262 6.79 -22.33 -6.58
CA SER A 262 6.17 -22.09 -7.89
C SER A 262 5.52 -20.70 -7.97
N VAL A 263 4.79 -20.29 -6.91
CA VAL A 263 4.19 -18.95 -6.82
C VAL A 263 5.27 -17.86 -6.82
N GLN A 264 6.29 -18.00 -5.99
CA GLN A 264 7.38 -17.01 -5.92
C GLN A 264 8.16 -16.89 -7.23
N ASN A 265 8.51 -18.01 -7.86
CA ASN A 265 9.25 -18.01 -9.13
C ASN A 265 8.42 -17.40 -10.26
N ARG A 266 7.10 -17.60 -10.24
CA ARG A 266 6.19 -16.98 -11.20
C ARG A 266 6.19 -15.46 -11.05
N ARG A 267 6.15 -14.92 -9.82
CA ARG A 267 6.25 -13.47 -9.59
C ARG A 267 7.55 -12.90 -10.14
N LYS A 268 8.68 -13.58 -9.90
CA LYS A 268 10.01 -13.16 -10.38
C LYS A 268 10.11 -13.13 -11.90
N SER A 269 9.56 -14.13 -12.59
CA SER A 269 9.63 -14.17 -14.05
C SER A 269 8.59 -13.27 -14.73
N ARG A 270 7.51 -12.93 -14.04
CA ARG A 270 6.37 -12.26 -14.65
C ARG A 270 6.69 -10.85 -15.15
N ALA A 271 7.31 -10.04 -14.30
CA ALA A 271 7.55 -8.62 -14.60
C ALA A 271 8.45 -8.45 -15.85
N GLY A 272 9.51 -9.25 -15.99
CA GLY A 272 10.38 -9.22 -17.15
C GLY A 272 9.64 -9.62 -18.44
N LEU A 273 8.93 -10.76 -18.40
CA LEU A 273 8.19 -11.25 -19.56
C LEU A 273 7.04 -10.31 -19.99
N ALA A 274 6.40 -9.65 -19.03
CA ALA A 274 5.37 -8.63 -19.29
C ALA A 274 5.99 -7.42 -20.00
N LEU A 275 7.08 -6.87 -19.45
CA LEU A 275 7.78 -5.73 -20.03
C LEU A 275 8.25 -6.02 -21.47
N GLU A 276 8.91 -7.16 -21.68
CA GLU A 276 9.30 -7.62 -23.03
C GLU A 276 8.08 -7.68 -23.96
N SER A 277 6.96 -8.26 -23.52
CA SER A 277 5.76 -8.36 -24.35
C SER A 277 5.14 -6.99 -24.68
N HIS A 278 5.16 -6.04 -23.75
CA HIS A 278 4.61 -4.71 -23.98
C HIS A 278 5.50 -3.86 -24.88
N ILE A 279 6.83 -3.95 -24.71
CA ILE A 279 7.80 -3.32 -25.63
C ILE A 279 7.64 -3.93 -27.03
N GLU A 280 7.55 -5.26 -27.14
CA GLU A 280 7.30 -5.96 -28.42
C GLU A 280 6.05 -5.38 -29.12
N ALA A 281 4.97 -5.14 -28.36
CA ALA A 281 3.74 -4.55 -28.90
C ALA A 281 3.94 -3.09 -29.37
N LEU A 282 4.69 -2.27 -28.63
CA LEU A 282 5.02 -0.90 -29.06
C LEU A 282 5.87 -0.90 -30.33
N LEU A 283 6.94 -1.69 -30.38
CA LEU A 283 7.82 -1.76 -31.55
C LEU A 283 7.04 -2.14 -32.80
N ASN A 284 6.13 -3.12 -32.68
CA ASN A 284 5.24 -3.51 -33.78
C ASN A 284 4.26 -2.39 -34.17
N ALA A 285 3.67 -1.68 -33.21
CA ALA A 285 2.74 -0.57 -33.47
C ALA A 285 3.42 0.60 -34.20
N PHE A 286 4.69 0.87 -33.91
CA PHE A 286 5.50 1.90 -34.57
C PHE A 286 6.26 1.38 -35.81
N GLU A 287 5.99 0.15 -36.26
CA GLU A 287 6.64 -0.49 -37.41
C GLU A 287 8.18 -0.51 -37.33
N ILE A 288 8.72 -0.64 -36.11
CA ILE A 288 10.16 -0.73 -35.87
C ILE A 288 10.62 -2.17 -36.11
N ASN A 289 11.65 -2.34 -36.95
CA ASN A 289 12.24 -3.67 -37.21
C ASN A 289 13.14 -4.10 -36.05
N TYR A 290 12.90 -5.29 -35.50
CA TYR A 290 13.73 -5.87 -34.44
C TYR A 290 13.78 -7.41 -34.57
N SER A 291 14.62 -8.05 -33.76
CA SER A 291 14.68 -9.52 -33.65
C SER A 291 14.78 -9.90 -32.18
N ARG A 292 13.77 -10.63 -31.69
CA ARG A 292 13.68 -11.05 -30.28
C ARG A 292 14.52 -12.30 -30.03
N GLY A 293 15.33 -12.30 -28.98
CA GLY A 293 16.10 -13.49 -28.57
C GLY A 293 17.05 -14.04 -29.64
N ALA A 294 17.53 -13.17 -30.53
CA ALA A 294 18.48 -13.54 -31.58
C ALA A 294 19.79 -14.02 -30.96
N ILE A 295 20.43 -15.02 -31.56
CA ILE A 295 21.70 -15.54 -31.04
C ILE A 295 22.84 -14.64 -31.51
N THR A 296 23.58 -14.09 -30.55
CA THR A 296 24.79 -13.29 -30.81
C THR A 296 26.05 -14.09 -30.47
N GLU A 297 27.20 -13.40 -30.37
CA GLU A 297 28.45 -14.03 -29.97
C GLU A 297 28.32 -14.78 -28.64
N ASN A 298 29.03 -15.91 -28.53
CA ASN A 298 29.04 -16.80 -27.37
C ASN A 298 27.70 -17.47 -27.03
N GLY A 299 26.73 -17.49 -27.96
CA GLY A 299 25.43 -18.13 -27.74
C GLY A 299 24.48 -17.32 -26.86
N ASN A 300 24.82 -16.05 -26.61
CA ASN A 300 23.98 -15.12 -25.87
C ASN A 300 22.70 -14.81 -26.67
N LYS A 301 21.61 -14.55 -25.94
CA LYS A 301 20.32 -14.18 -26.49
C LYS A 301 19.86 -12.91 -25.78
N PRO A 302 20.27 -11.71 -26.25
CA PRO A 302 19.67 -10.48 -25.77
C PRO A 302 18.17 -10.49 -26.04
N ASP A 303 17.43 -9.83 -25.16
CA ASP A 303 15.97 -9.76 -25.19
C ASP A 303 15.45 -9.23 -26.54
#